data_AF-A0A0C9VMR1-F1
#
_entry.id   AF-A0A0C9VMR1-F1
#
_cell.length_a   1.000
_cell.length_b   1.000
_cell.length_c   1.000
_cell.angle_alpha   90.00
_cell.angle_beta   90.00
_cell.angle_gamma   90.00
#
_symmetry.space_group_name_H-M   'P 1'
#
loop_
_entity.id
_entity.type
_entity.pdbx_description
1 polymer ?
#
loop_
_entity_poly.entity_id
_entity_poly.type
_entity_poly.pdbx_seq_one_letter_code
_entity_poly.pdbx_strand_id
1 'polypeptide(L)'
;MGNTSLNAGAGGVISNVKDLTTWLQTLILNGRHPLTNDSIIPSTAIAKTAEGVSIMTPLPNDPSISPLVYGLAQWSHSYQGHYIVEHTGGIVGHHTVISRAPFDGIGIAILTNADLPGGSPLMELVKWRLYEKALGLKHIDWDSK
;
A
#
# COMPACT_ATOMS: atom_id res chain seq x y z
N MET A 1 20.19 -23.86 6.36
CA MET A 1 18.84 -23.53 5.87
C MET A 1 18.03 -23.12 7.08
N GLY A 2 17.74 -21.82 7.21
CA GLY A 2 17.12 -21.24 8.41
C GLY A 2 15.63 -21.53 8.50
N ASN A 3 15.16 -21.71 9.73
CA ASN A 3 13.78 -22.06 10.09
C ASN A 3 12.74 -21.08 9.52
N THR A 4 12.10 -21.44 8.40
CA THR A 4 11.06 -20.66 7.71
C THR A 4 9.75 -20.55 8.50
N SER A 5 9.58 -21.31 9.59
CA SER A 5 8.33 -21.31 10.36
C SER A 5 8.11 -20.06 11.22
N LEU A 6 9.16 -19.34 11.60
CA LEU A 6 9.07 -18.20 12.53
C LEU A 6 8.48 -16.92 11.91
N ASN A 7 8.58 -16.74 10.59
CA ASN A 7 8.12 -15.51 9.90
C ASN A 7 7.00 -15.75 8.88
N ALA A 8 6.46 -16.98 8.79
CA ALA A 8 5.48 -17.35 7.78
C ALA A 8 4.25 -16.41 7.80
N GLY A 9 3.76 -16.05 8.99
CA GLY A 9 2.61 -15.15 9.14
C GLY A 9 2.88 -13.68 8.80
N ALA A 10 4.10 -13.18 9.04
CA ALA A 10 4.43 -11.76 8.84
C ALA A 10 4.97 -11.45 7.44
N GLY A 11 5.59 -12.42 6.76
CA GLY A 11 6.25 -12.19 5.47
C GLY A 11 6.43 -13.44 4.60
N GLY A 12 5.73 -14.54 4.92
CA GLY A 12 5.83 -15.79 4.16
C GLY A 12 4.85 -15.91 2.99
N VAL A 13 4.00 -14.91 2.76
CA VAL A 13 3.04 -14.93 1.65
C VAL A 13 3.80 -14.83 0.32
N ILE A 14 3.56 -15.80 -0.57
CA ILE A 14 4.03 -15.78 -1.96
C ILE A 14 2.84 -15.46 -2.84
N SER A 15 2.97 -14.48 -3.72
CA SER A 15 1.88 -14.00 -4.59
C SER A 15 2.41 -13.53 -5.93
N ASN A 16 1.52 -13.08 -6.82
CA ASN A 16 1.83 -12.53 -8.13
C ASN A 16 0.90 -11.35 -8.46
N VAL A 17 1.14 -10.70 -9.60
CA VAL A 17 0.35 -9.52 -10.03
C VAL A 17 -1.13 -9.83 -10.17
N LYS A 18 -1.52 -11.01 -10.67
CA LYS A 18 -2.93 -11.40 -10.85
C LYS A 18 -3.65 -11.53 -9.51
N ASP A 19 -3.01 -12.18 -8.54
CA ASP A 19 -3.55 -12.38 -7.21
C ASP A 19 -3.66 -11.04 -6.47
N LEU A 20 -2.60 -10.22 -6.49
CA LEU A 20 -2.60 -8.90 -5.86
C LEU A 20 -3.59 -7.93 -6.49
N THR A 21 -3.78 -7.98 -7.80
CA THR A 21 -4.79 -7.16 -8.49
C THR A 21 -6.19 -7.55 -8.02
N THR A 22 -6.49 -8.85 -7.99
CA THR A 22 -7.78 -9.36 -7.51
C THR A 22 -8.01 -8.98 -6.04
N TRP A 23 -6.97 -9.08 -5.21
CA TRP A 23 -7.02 -8.69 -3.81
C TRP A 23 -7.26 -7.19 -3.64
N LEU A 24 -6.50 -6.32 -4.31
CA LEU A 24 -6.68 -4.87 -4.27
C LEU A 24 -8.07 -4.45 -4.74
N GLN A 25 -8.56 -5.02 -5.83
CA GLN A 25 -9.93 -4.79 -6.29
C GLN A 25 -10.95 -5.21 -5.22
N THR A 26 -10.74 -6.36 -4.58
CA THR A 26 -11.60 -6.82 -3.49
C THR A 26 -11.61 -5.83 -2.32
N LEU A 27 -10.46 -5.28 -1.93
CA LEU A 27 -10.37 -4.26 -0.87
C LEU A 27 -11.09 -2.96 -1.24
N ILE A 28 -10.91 -2.48 -2.48
CA ILE A 28 -11.56 -1.26 -2.99
C ILE A 28 -13.08 -1.45 -3.10
N LEU A 29 -13.54 -2.64 -3.50
CA LEU A 29 -14.94 -3.01 -3.57
C LEU A 29 -15.53 -3.41 -2.21
N ASN A 30 -14.96 -2.91 -1.12
CA ASN A 30 -15.41 -3.13 0.26
C ASN A 30 -15.58 -4.62 0.63
N GLY A 31 -14.65 -5.45 0.16
CA GLY A 31 -14.58 -6.87 0.44
C GLY A 31 -15.34 -7.77 -0.53
N ARG A 32 -15.86 -7.23 -1.64
CA ARG A 32 -16.54 -8.01 -2.68
C ARG A 32 -15.61 -8.45 -3.78
N HIS A 33 -15.74 -9.70 -4.22
CA HIS A 33 -14.94 -10.22 -5.32
C HIS A 33 -15.28 -9.48 -6.64
N PRO A 34 -14.28 -9.02 -7.42
CA PRO A 34 -14.52 -8.11 -8.56
C PRO A 34 -15.33 -8.71 -9.71
N LEU A 35 -15.35 -10.05 -9.85
CA LEU A 35 -16.06 -10.70 -10.96
C LEU A 35 -17.41 -11.29 -10.54
N THR A 36 -17.48 -11.88 -9.35
CA THR A 36 -18.67 -12.61 -8.90
C THR A 36 -19.56 -11.78 -7.99
N ASN A 37 -19.06 -10.65 -7.49
CA ASN A 37 -19.72 -9.76 -6.53
C ASN A 37 -20.04 -10.41 -5.16
N ASP A 38 -19.50 -11.61 -4.92
CA ASP A 38 -19.62 -12.33 -3.65
C ASP A 38 -18.94 -11.55 -2.53
N SER A 39 -19.54 -11.56 -1.34
CA SER A 39 -18.95 -10.95 -0.14
C SER A 39 -17.89 -11.88 0.44
N ILE A 40 -16.61 -11.58 0.22
CA ILE A 40 -15.47 -12.36 0.69
C ILE A 40 -14.97 -11.88 2.05
N ILE A 41 -14.93 -10.55 2.23
CA ILE A 41 -14.48 -9.91 3.46
C ILE A 41 -15.57 -8.95 3.93
N PRO A 42 -15.97 -8.95 5.21
CA PRO A 42 -16.89 -7.95 5.72
C PRO A 42 -16.33 -6.53 5.51
N SER A 43 -17.14 -5.62 4.98
CA SER A 43 -16.74 -4.22 4.74
C SER A 43 -16.26 -3.53 6.02
N THR A 44 -16.80 -3.91 7.18
CA THR A 44 -16.37 -3.43 8.50
C THR A 44 -14.93 -3.84 8.83
N ALA A 45 -14.49 -5.03 8.44
CA ALA A 45 -13.11 -5.45 8.63
C ALA A 45 -12.16 -4.65 7.72
N ILE A 46 -12.56 -4.37 6.48
CA ILE A 46 -11.81 -3.50 5.57
C ILE A 46 -11.65 -2.09 6.17
N ALA A 47 -12.75 -1.48 6.60
CA ALA A 47 -12.73 -0.17 7.25
C ALA A 47 -11.82 -0.16 8.48
N LYS A 48 -11.90 -1.20 9.32
CA LYS A 48 -11.09 -1.30 10.53
C LYS A 48 -9.58 -1.39 10.23
N THR A 49 -9.19 -2.06 9.14
CA THR A 49 -7.77 -2.11 8.74
C THR A 49 -7.24 -0.79 8.19
N ALA A 50 -8.12 0.09 7.70
CA ALA A 50 -7.73 1.41 7.21
C ALA A 50 -7.58 2.44 8.34
N GLU A 51 -8.30 2.29 9.46
CA GLU A 51 -8.24 3.22 10.59
C GLU A 51 -6.82 3.42 11.15
N GLY A 52 -6.45 4.66 11.43
CA GLY A 52 -5.26 4.98 12.21
C GLY A 52 -5.50 4.74 13.70
N VAL A 53 -4.74 3.83 14.31
CA VAL A 53 -4.81 3.53 15.75
C VAL A 53 -3.67 4.20 16.52
N SER A 54 -2.48 4.19 15.93
CA SER A 54 -1.26 4.73 16.54
C SER A 54 -0.60 5.72 15.60
N ILE A 55 -0.05 6.81 16.15
CA ILE A 55 0.70 7.79 15.37
C ILE A 55 2.13 7.26 15.17
N MET A 56 2.56 7.11 13.92
CA MET A 56 3.92 6.73 13.54
C MET A 56 4.80 7.95 13.31
N THR A 57 4.26 8.96 12.62
CA THR A 57 4.94 10.22 12.33
C THR A 57 3.96 11.35 12.64
N PRO A 58 4.11 12.05 13.78
CA PRO A 58 3.11 13.00 14.27
C PRO A 58 3.05 14.29 13.46
N LEU A 59 4.15 14.69 12.84
CA LEU A 59 4.24 15.91 12.04
C LEU A 59 4.62 15.56 10.61
N PRO A 60 3.89 16.05 9.60
CA PRO A 60 4.29 15.86 8.22
C PRO A 60 5.56 16.66 7.92
N ASN A 61 6.40 16.11 7.05
CA ASN A 61 7.62 16.78 6.56
C ASN A 61 7.36 17.68 5.34
N ASP A 62 6.16 17.63 4.76
CA ASP A 62 5.75 18.45 3.62
C ASP A 62 4.25 18.77 3.70
N PRO A 63 3.79 19.95 3.26
CA PRO A 63 2.36 20.31 3.26
C PRO A 63 1.46 19.39 2.42
N SER A 64 2.04 18.64 1.48
CA SER A 64 1.30 17.68 0.67
C SER A 64 0.99 16.37 1.38
N ILE A 65 1.58 16.08 2.55
CA ILE A 65 1.37 14.82 3.25
C ILE A 65 0.77 15.11 4.64
N SER A 66 -0.12 14.24 5.13
CA SER A 66 -0.58 14.29 6.52
C SER A 66 0.39 13.57 7.46
N PRO A 67 0.20 13.65 8.80
CA PRO A 67 0.80 12.69 9.72
C PRO A 67 0.58 11.23 9.26
N LEU A 68 1.56 10.37 9.53
CA LEU A 68 1.50 8.94 9.26
C LEU A 68 0.96 8.22 10.49
N VAL A 69 -0.08 7.43 10.30
CA VAL A 69 -0.68 6.58 11.35
C VAL A 69 -0.60 5.11 10.94
N TYR A 70 -0.72 4.22 11.92
CA TYR A 70 -0.74 2.77 11.72
C TYR A 70 -1.96 2.16 12.38
N GLY A 71 -2.61 1.25 11.65
CA GLY A 71 -3.79 0.52 12.08
C GLY A 71 -3.52 -0.97 12.27
N LEU A 72 -4.48 -1.79 11.86
CA LEU A 72 -4.33 -3.25 11.84
C LEU A 72 -3.45 -3.69 10.67
N ALA A 73 -2.14 -3.60 10.89
CA ALA A 73 -1.09 -4.00 9.95
C ALA A 73 -1.06 -3.21 8.63
N GLN A 74 -1.47 -1.93 8.65
CA GLN A 74 -1.42 -1.03 7.49
C GLN A 74 -1.09 0.37 7.96
N TRP A 75 -0.25 1.08 7.20
CA TRP A 75 -0.11 2.52 7.33
C TRP A 75 -1.26 3.22 6.65
N SER A 76 -1.66 4.37 7.20
CA SER A 76 -2.53 5.29 6.50
C SER A 76 -2.14 6.74 6.73
N HIS A 77 -2.39 7.55 5.71
CA HIS A 77 -2.07 8.98 5.67
C HIS A 77 -2.78 9.60 4.47
N SER A 78 -2.73 10.92 4.32
CA SER A 78 -3.20 11.61 3.13
C SER A 78 -2.04 12.09 2.29
N TYR A 79 -2.13 11.93 0.97
CA TYR A 79 -1.22 12.51 -0.02
C TYR A 79 -2.01 13.46 -0.93
N GLN A 80 -1.65 14.74 -0.92
CA GLN A 80 -2.34 15.85 -1.59
C GLN A 80 -3.86 15.85 -1.37
N GLY A 81 -4.30 15.50 -0.16
CA GLY A 81 -5.72 15.44 0.21
C GLY A 81 -6.42 14.11 -0.07
N HIS A 82 -5.74 13.13 -0.68
CA HIS A 82 -6.27 11.80 -0.94
C HIS A 82 -5.82 10.81 0.12
N TYR A 83 -6.77 10.08 0.71
CA TYR A 83 -6.47 9.12 1.76
C TYR A 83 -5.85 7.86 1.17
N ILE A 84 -4.68 7.49 1.67
CA ILE A 84 -3.88 6.35 1.22
C ILE A 84 -3.79 5.34 2.36
N VAL A 85 -3.95 4.07 2.02
CA VAL A 85 -3.76 2.93 2.93
C VAL A 85 -2.81 1.93 2.30
N GLU A 86 -1.75 1.56 3.00
CA GLU A 86 -0.66 0.82 2.38
C GLU A 86 0.17 -0.04 3.33
N HIS A 87 0.96 -0.92 2.72
CA HIS A 87 2.00 -1.70 3.38
C HIS A 87 3.12 -1.97 2.38
N THR A 88 4.34 -2.07 2.90
CA THR A 88 5.55 -2.41 2.14
C THR A 88 6.04 -3.78 2.58
N GLY A 89 6.81 -4.43 1.73
CA GLY A 89 7.41 -5.74 2.03
C GLY A 89 8.84 -5.78 1.56
N GLY A 90 9.68 -6.49 2.31
CA GLY A 90 11.09 -6.68 1.99
C GLY A 90 11.58 -7.99 2.56
N ILE A 91 12.00 -8.89 1.68
CA ILE A 91 12.86 -10.03 2.02
C ILE A 91 14.08 -9.98 1.10
N VAL A 92 15.07 -10.83 1.36
CA VAL A 92 16.31 -10.85 0.54
C VAL A 92 15.96 -11.00 -0.94
N GLY A 93 16.37 -10.00 -1.73
CA GLY A 93 16.16 -9.95 -3.18
C GLY A 93 14.72 -9.71 -3.64
N HIS A 94 13.77 -9.35 -2.76
CA HIS A 94 12.38 -9.08 -3.15
C HIS A 94 11.76 -7.96 -2.32
N HIS A 95 11.20 -6.97 -3.01
CA HIS A 95 10.51 -5.84 -2.40
C HIS A 95 9.12 -5.65 -2.98
N THR A 96 8.18 -5.22 -2.14
CA THR A 96 6.80 -4.92 -2.53
C THR A 96 6.33 -3.60 -1.96
N VAL A 97 5.51 -2.90 -2.73
CA VAL A 97 4.69 -1.78 -2.27
C VAL A 97 3.26 -2.09 -2.66
N ILE A 98 2.36 -2.15 -1.69
CA ILE A 98 0.94 -2.38 -1.92
C ILE A 98 0.16 -1.24 -1.27
N SER A 99 -0.53 -0.46 -2.10
CA SER A 99 -1.17 0.79 -1.70
C SER A 99 -2.54 0.92 -2.34
N ARG A 100 -3.50 1.50 -1.63
CA ARG A 100 -4.82 1.84 -2.18
C ARG A 100 -5.28 3.22 -1.72
N ALA A 101 -5.94 3.93 -2.62
CA ALA A 101 -6.72 5.12 -2.32
C ALA A 101 -8.22 4.71 -2.35
N PRO A 102 -8.80 4.28 -1.22
CA PRO A 102 -10.11 3.63 -1.22
C PRO A 102 -11.24 4.55 -1.67
N PHE A 103 -11.14 5.85 -1.42
CA PHE A 103 -12.15 6.83 -1.83
C PHE A 103 -12.08 7.18 -3.32
N ASP A 104 -10.93 6.94 -3.95
CA ASP A 104 -10.68 7.25 -5.36
C ASP A 104 -10.77 6.02 -6.27
N GLY A 105 -10.96 4.83 -5.70
CA GLY A 105 -11.05 3.59 -6.46
C GLY A 105 -9.73 3.15 -7.10
N ILE A 106 -8.59 3.58 -6.56
CA ILE A 106 -7.25 3.29 -7.12
C ILE A 106 -6.51 2.29 -6.22
N GLY A 107 -5.90 1.28 -6.84
CA GLY A 107 -5.01 0.32 -6.20
C GLY A 107 -3.71 0.20 -6.96
N ILE A 108 -2.59 0.14 -6.25
CA ILE A 108 -1.24 0.03 -6.79
C ILE A 108 -0.53 -1.14 -6.10
N ALA A 109 0.00 -2.05 -6.91
CA ALA A 109 0.92 -3.09 -6.47
C ALA A 109 2.20 -2.99 -7.30
N ILE A 110 3.34 -2.77 -6.64
CA ILE A 110 4.67 -2.75 -7.27
C ILE A 110 5.46 -3.90 -6.66
N LEU A 111 6.08 -4.72 -7.50
CA LEU A 111 6.96 -5.81 -7.09
C LEU A 111 8.28 -5.66 -7.83
N THR A 112 9.38 -5.91 -7.13
CA THR A 112 10.71 -5.92 -7.72
C THR A 112 11.55 -6.99 -7.06
N ASN A 113 12.41 -7.62 -7.85
CA ASN A 113 13.47 -8.51 -7.38
C ASN A 113 14.86 -7.84 -7.44
N ALA A 114 14.89 -6.52 -7.62
CA ALA A 114 16.11 -5.74 -7.50
C ALA A 114 16.33 -5.31 -6.05
N ASP A 115 17.58 -5.34 -5.62
CA ASP A 115 18.03 -4.69 -4.38
C ASP A 115 18.15 -3.16 -4.59
N LEU A 116 18.57 -2.45 -3.53
CA LEU A 116 18.77 -1.01 -3.57
C LEU A 116 19.71 -0.58 -4.73
N PRO A 117 19.41 0.54 -5.42
CA PRO A 117 18.26 1.43 -5.21
C PRO A 117 16.97 1.01 -5.94
N GLY A 118 17.02 -0.04 -6.77
CA GLY A 118 15.87 -0.54 -7.55
C GLY A 118 14.73 -1.13 -6.71
N GLY A 119 14.98 -1.35 -5.41
CA GLY A 119 14.00 -1.67 -4.36
C GLY A 119 13.33 -0.44 -3.74
N SER A 120 13.27 -0.41 -2.40
CA SER A 120 12.39 0.45 -1.58
C SER A 120 12.26 1.94 -2.00
N PRO A 121 13.34 2.72 -2.23
CA PRO A 121 13.20 4.15 -2.55
C PRO A 121 12.59 4.41 -3.93
N LEU A 122 13.02 3.66 -4.97
CA LEU A 122 12.50 3.86 -6.32
C LEU A 122 11.02 3.48 -6.42
N MET A 123 10.62 2.39 -5.74
CA MET A 123 9.21 1.96 -5.75
C MET A 123 8.29 3.02 -5.15
N GLU A 124 8.75 3.73 -4.12
CA GLU A 124 8.00 4.81 -3.48
C GLU A 124 7.80 6.00 -4.44
N LEU A 125 8.86 6.42 -5.14
CA LEU A 125 8.78 7.46 -6.16
C LEU A 125 7.83 7.07 -7.30
N VAL A 126 7.89 5.82 -7.75
CA VAL A 126 6.98 5.29 -8.78
C VAL A 126 5.54 5.30 -8.28
N LYS A 127 5.27 4.87 -7.04
CA LYS A 127 3.93 4.90 -6.43
C LYS A 127 3.36 6.33 -6.45
N TRP A 128 4.12 7.32 -5.99
CA TRP A 128 3.65 8.71 -6.01
C TRP A 128 3.40 9.22 -7.42
N ARG A 129 4.30 8.90 -8.35
CA ARG A 129 4.11 9.29 -9.75
C ARG A 129 2.86 8.68 -10.39
N LEU A 130 2.52 7.45 -10.01
CA LEU A 130 1.30 6.77 -10.46
C LEU A 130 0.05 7.42 -9.87
N TYR A 131 0.01 7.70 -8.57
CA TYR A 131 -1.12 8.40 -7.95
C TYR A 131 -1.32 9.79 -8.55
N GLU A 132 -0.25 10.57 -8.71
CA GLU A 132 -0.33 11.90 -9.30
C GLU A 132 -0.92 11.87 -10.72
N LYS A 133 -0.48 10.91 -11.55
CA LYS A 133 -1.03 10.76 -12.91
C LYS A 133 -2.48 10.30 -12.89
N ALA A 134 -2.84 9.34 -12.03
CA ALA A 134 -4.18 8.78 -11.99
C ALA A 134 -5.22 9.77 -11.45
N LEU A 135 -4.82 10.64 -10.52
CA LEU A 135 -5.68 11.62 -9.85
C LEU A 135 -5.57 13.04 -10.46
N GLY A 136 -4.67 13.26 -11.43
CA GLY A 136 -4.44 14.59 -12.01
C GLY A 136 -3.81 15.59 -11.05
N LEU A 137 -2.99 15.12 -10.11
CA LEU A 137 -2.39 15.95 -9.06
C LEU A 137 -1.15 16.69 -9.57
N LYS A 138 -0.74 17.72 -8.83
CA LYS A 138 0.52 18.39 -9.06
C LYS A 138 1.66 17.41 -8.83
N HIS A 139 2.61 17.36 -9.76
CA HIS A 139 3.82 16.58 -9.58
C HIS A 139 4.70 17.20 -8.49
N ILE A 140 5.10 16.39 -7.52
CA ILE A 140 6.12 16.73 -6.53
C ILE A 140 7.38 15.95 -6.85
N ASP A 141 8.47 16.67 -7.09
CA ASP A 141 9.78 16.07 -7.26
C ASP A 141 10.35 15.74 -5.87
N TRP A 142 10.14 14.48 -5.47
CA TRP A 142 10.65 13.93 -4.20
C TRP A 142 12.11 13.51 -4.26
N ASP A 143 12.69 13.37 -5.46
CA ASP A 143 14.09 12.96 -5.64
C ASP A 143 15.05 14.16 -5.44
N SER A 144 14.63 15.32 -5.94
CA SER A 144 15.39 16.58 -5.80
C SER A 144 15.18 17.31 -4.47
N LYS A 145 14.33 16.80 -3.58
CA LYS A 145 13.93 17.46 -2.33
C LYS A 145 14.80 17.10 -1.13
#